data_AF-A0A1J5PAC3-F1
#
_entry.id   AF-A0A1J5PAC3-F1
#
_cell.length_a   1.000
_cell.length_b   1.000
_cell.length_c   1.000
_cell.angle_alpha   90.00
_cell.angle_beta   90.00
_cell.angle_gamma   90.00
#
_symmetry.space_group_name_H-M   'P 1'
#
loop_
_entity.id
_entity.type
_entity.pdbx_description
1 polymer ?
#
loop_
_entity_poly.entity_id
_entity_poly.type
_entity_poly.pdbx_seq_one_letter_code
_entity_poly.pdbx_strand_id
1 'polypeptide(L)'
;MVNPTLYVVMTWTMALDGVLFWAMVLDTRPAPPASAPFGMRAALSVAVMFPQIVLGALITFANHDIYPSYAYCGRYLPNISAVSDQTIGGVVIWIPPAMMSAVGLLVVLANIRRADERRRRRQPSA
;
A
#
# COMPACT_ATOMS: atom_id res chain seq x y z
N MET A 1 3.46 -20.41 21.58
CA MET A 1 2.61 -20.77 20.43
C MET A 1 1.80 -19.55 20.03
N VAL A 2 1.91 -19.10 18.78
CA VAL A 2 1.11 -17.99 18.25
C VAL A 2 -0.36 -18.43 18.21
N ASN A 3 -1.27 -17.62 18.74
CA ASN A 3 -2.70 -17.91 18.68
C ASN A 3 -3.16 -17.85 17.21
N PRO A 4 -3.64 -18.97 16.61
CA PRO A 4 -3.96 -19.02 15.20
C PRO A 4 -5.12 -18.10 14.84
N THR A 5 -6.09 -17.95 15.73
CA THR A 5 -7.21 -17.02 15.57
C THR A 5 -6.72 -15.58 15.52
N LEU A 6 -5.80 -15.20 16.40
CA LEU A 6 -5.23 -13.85 16.41
C LEU A 6 -4.46 -13.55 15.12
N TYR A 7 -3.65 -14.50 14.65
CA TYR A 7 -2.93 -14.37 13.39
C TYR A 7 -3.88 -14.15 12.21
N VAL A 8 -4.92 -14.97 12.11
CA VAL A 8 -5.94 -14.85 11.06
C VAL A 8 -6.67 -13.51 11.14
N VAL A 9 -7.07 -13.08 12.34
CA VAL A 9 -7.73 -11.78 12.53
C VAL A 9 -6.82 -10.63 12.07
N MET A 10 -5.55 -10.62 12.48
CA MET A 10 -4.57 -9.62 12.08
C MET A 10 -4.40 -9.55 10.55
N THR A 11 -4.29 -10.71 9.89
CA THR A 11 -4.16 -10.76 8.43
C THR A 11 -5.41 -10.26 7.73
N TRP A 12 -6.60 -10.62 8.20
CA TRP A 12 -7.86 -10.19 7.59
C TRP A 12 -8.16 -8.71 7.82
N THR A 13 -7.84 -8.16 8.99
CA THR A 13 -8.02 -6.72 9.23
C THR A 13 -7.08 -5.89 8.36
N MET A 14 -5.82 -6.32 8.20
CA MET A 14 -4.87 -5.69 7.28
C MET A 14 -5.38 -5.75 5.82
N ALA A 15 -5.90 -6.89 5.38
CA ALA A 15 -6.45 -7.04 4.04
C ALA A 15 -7.68 -6.14 3.81
N LEU A 16 -8.59 -6.08 4.79
CA LEU A 16 -9.77 -5.23 4.74
C LEU A 16 -9.39 -3.74 4.66
N ASP A 17 -8.45 -3.30 5.51
CA ASP A 17 -7.95 -1.93 5.51
C ASP A 17 -7.34 -1.55 4.15
N GLY A 18 -6.53 -2.44 3.56
CA GLY A 18 -5.97 -2.24 2.23
C GLY A 18 -7.05 -2.09 1.14
N VAL A 19 -8.11 -2.90 1.17
CA VAL A 19 -9.23 -2.79 0.23
C VAL A 19 -9.96 -1.46 0.40
N LEU A 20 -10.22 -1.05 1.64
CA LEU A 20 -10.88 0.23 1.94
C LEU A 20 -10.03 1.43 1.50
N PHE A 21 -8.73 1.39 1.76
CA PHE A 21 -7.77 2.40 1.32
C PHE A 21 -7.79 2.56 -0.20
N TRP A 22 -7.67 1.46 -0.94
CA TRP A 22 -7.66 1.53 -2.41
C TRP A 22 -9.02 1.93 -2.99
N ALA A 23 -10.14 1.53 -2.37
CA ALA A 23 -11.46 2.00 -2.75
C ALA A 23 -11.59 3.52 -2.59
N MET A 24 -11.02 4.10 -1.52
CA MET A 24 -11.00 5.54 -1.29
C MET A 24 -10.08 6.29 -2.27
N VAL A 25 -8.88 5.77 -2.52
CA VAL A 25 -7.87 6.39 -3.39
C VAL A 25 -8.31 6.38 -4.85
N LEU A 26 -8.87 5.26 -5.32
CA LEU A 26 -9.27 5.07 -6.73
C LEU A 26 -10.67 5.58 -7.06
N ASP A 27 -11.40 6.12 -6.08
CA ASP A 27 -12.70 6.72 -6.34
C ASP A 27 -12.57 7.88 -7.35
N THR A 28 -13.25 7.72 -8.48
CA THR A 28 -13.19 8.65 -9.62
C THR A 28 -14.13 9.84 -9.45
N ARG A 29 -15.00 9.83 -8.44
CA ARG A 29 -16.02 10.88 -8.25
C ARG A 29 -15.38 12.15 -7.68
N PRO A 30 -15.73 13.35 -8.20
CA PRO A 30 -15.39 14.61 -7.56
C PRO A 30 -16.19 14.78 -6.26
N ALA A 31 -15.58 15.39 -5.25
CA ALA A 31 -16.29 15.75 -4.02
C ALA A 31 -17.08 17.06 -4.22
N PRO A 32 -18.35 17.16 -3.77
CA PRO A 32 -19.26 16.10 -3.30
C PRO A 32 -19.88 15.33 -4.50
N PRO A 33 -20.10 13.99 -4.45
CA PRO A 33 -20.44 13.13 -3.30
C PRO A 33 -19.31 12.22 -2.75
N ALA A 34 -18.08 12.39 -3.23
CA ALA A 34 -16.92 11.59 -2.80
C ALA A 34 -16.43 11.99 -1.38
N SER A 35 -16.03 11.01 -0.54
CA SER A 35 -15.62 11.26 0.86
C SER A 35 -14.31 12.05 1.02
N ALA A 36 -13.47 12.13 0.00
CA ALA A 36 -12.18 12.82 0.06
C ALA A 36 -11.90 13.60 -1.24
N PRO A 37 -11.33 14.82 -1.14
CA PRO A 37 -10.93 15.59 -2.31
C PRO A 37 -9.73 14.94 -3.00
N PHE A 38 -9.57 15.16 -4.30
CA PHE A 38 -8.48 14.57 -5.07
C PHE A 38 -7.09 14.88 -4.52
N GLY A 39 -6.88 16.08 -3.97
CA GLY A 39 -5.61 16.46 -3.34
C GLY A 39 -5.25 15.57 -2.14
N MET A 40 -6.24 15.20 -1.32
CA MET A 40 -6.03 14.29 -0.18
C MET A 40 -5.71 12.87 -0.66
N ARG A 41 -6.41 12.38 -1.70
CA ARG A 41 -6.12 11.06 -2.31
C ARG A 41 -4.70 10.97 -2.87
N ALA A 42 -4.26 12.02 -3.57
CA ALA A 42 -2.89 12.13 -4.08
C ALA A 42 -1.87 12.17 -2.94
N ALA A 43 -2.10 13.00 -1.93
CA ALA A 43 -1.23 13.11 -0.76
C ALA A 43 -1.10 11.77 -0.02
N LEU A 44 -2.19 11.04 0.19
CA LEU A 44 -2.18 9.73 0.83
C LEU A 44 -1.42 8.68 0.00
N SER A 45 -1.58 8.69 -1.33
CA SER A 45 -0.86 7.80 -2.24
C SER A 45 0.65 8.01 -2.17
N VAL A 46 1.11 9.23 -1.90
CA VAL A 46 2.53 9.55 -1.73
C VAL A 46 2.98 9.27 -0.28
N ALA A 47 2.17 9.64 0.70
CA ALA A 47 2.50 9.49 2.11
C ALA A 47 2.75 8.02 2.51
N VAL A 48 1.96 7.08 1.97
CA VAL A 48 2.12 5.64 2.26
C VAL A 48 3.45 5.08 1.74
N MET A 49 4.07 5.70 0.74
CA MET A 49 5.35 5.24 0.20
C MET A 49 6.47 5.36 1.24
N PHE A 50 6.51 6.42 2.04
CA PHE A 50 7.60 6.66 2.99
C PHE A 50 7.77 5.56 4.04
N PRO A 51 6.76 5.25 4.88
CA PRO A 51 6.92 4.20 5.89
C PRO A 51 7.21 2.85 5.26
N GLN A 52 6.62 2.56 4.09
CA GLN A 52 6.87 1.34 3.35
C GLN A 52 8.31 1.22 2.85
N ILE A 53 8.88 2.29 2.28
CA ILE A 53 10.28 2.32 1.81
C ILE A 53 11.22 2.12 3.00
N VAL A 54 10.98 2.82 4.11
CA VAL A 54 11.81 2.69 5.32
C VAL A 54 11.77 1.27 5.86
N LEU A 55 10.57 0.71 6.07
CA LEU A 55 10.43 -0.65 6.60
C LEU A 55 11.00 -1.71 5.65
N GLY A 56 10.72 -1.57 4.35
CA GLY A 56 11.25 -2.45 3.31
C GLY A 56 12.78 -2.44 3.27
N ALA A 57 13.39 -1.27 3.31
CA ALA A 57 14.85 -1.13 3.36
C ALA A 57 15.45 -1.74 4.62
N LEU A 58 14.88 -1.46 5.81
CA LEU A 58 15.36 -2.00 7.07
C LEU A 58 15.34 -3.54 7.09
N ILE A 59 14.29 -4.16 6.55
CA ILE A 59 14.16 -5.61 6.48
C ILE A 59 15.13 -6.19 5.43
N THR A 60 15.21 -5.57 4.25
CA THR A 60 16.03 -6.03 3.13
C THR A 60 17.52 -6.03 3.47
N PHE A 61 18.00 -4.95 4.09
CA PHE A 61 19.43 -4.73 4.37
C PHE A 61 19.86 -5.27 5.75
N ALA A 62 18.96 -5.86 6.53
CA ALA A 62 19.33 -6.50 7.78
C ALA A 62 20.08 -7.82 7.50
N ASN A 63 21.34 -7.87 7.94
CA ASN A 63 22.23 -9.03 7.77
C ASN A 63 22.02 -10.13 8.83
N HIS A 64 21.07 -9.97 9.74
CA HIS A 64 20.74 -10.92 10.79
C HIS A 64 19.25 -11.24 10.77
N ASP A 65 18.88 -12.38 11.38
CA ASP A 65 17.49 -12.82 11.50
C ASP A 65 16.74 -11.91 12.49
N ILE A 66 15.86 -11.05 11.97
CA ILE A 66 15.00 -10.18 12.79
C ILE A 66 13.71 -10.89 13.22
N TYR A 67 13.49 -12.13 12.77
CA TYR A 67 12.32 -12.95 13.06
C TYR A 67 12.68 -14.31 13.68
N PRO A 68 13.45 -14.35 14.80
CA PRO A 68 13.95 -15.59 15.40
C PRO A 68 12.82 -16.52 15.86
N SER A 69 11.62 -15.98 16.13
CA SER A 69 10.42 -16.74 16.49
C SER A 69 10.08 -17.84 15.48
N TYR A 70 10.36 -17.64 14.19
CA TYR A 70 10.08 -18.65 13.15
C TYR A 70 11.02 -19.85 13.20
N ALA A 71 12.20 -19.74 13.81
CA ALA A 71 13.07 -20.88 14.03
C ALA A 71 12.44 -21.88 15.02
N TYR A 72 11.72 -21.39 16.03
CA TYR A 72 11.07 -22.24 17.04
C TYR A 72 9.74 -22.85 16.57
N CYS A 73 9.02 -22.17 15.67
CA CYS A 73 7.75 -22.67 15.12
C CYS A 73 7.93 -23.55 13.87
N GLY A 74 9.16 -23.65 13.34
CA GLY A 74 9.44 -24.23 12.04
C GLY A 74 9.21 -23.22 10.91
N ARG A 75 10.18 -23.10 10.00
CA ARG A 75 10.05 -22.23 8.83
C ARG A 75 9.22 -22.93 7.75
N TYR A 76 8.36 -22.16 7.07
CA TYR A 76 7.53 -22.66 5.98
C TYR A 76 8.36 -23.19 4.80
N LEU A 77 9.47 -22.52 4.51
CA LEU A 77 10.45 -22.91 3.49
C LEU A 77 11.75 -23.36 4.18
N PRO A 78 11.93 -24.68 4.44
CA PRO A 78 13.10 -25.18 5.17
C PRO A 78 14.41 -25.06 4.37
N ASN A 79 14.33 -24.99 3.03
CA ASN A 79 15.49 -24.96 2.14
C ASN A 79 16.07 -23.55 1.93
N ILE A 80 15.48 -22.52 2.51
CA ILE A 80 15.91 -21.12 2.40
C ILE A 80 16.40 -20.64 3.76
N SER A 81 17.53 -19.92 3.78
CA SER A 81 18.04 -19.32 5.01
C SER A 81 17.13 -18.18 5.50
N ALA A 82 17.06 -17.95 6.81
CA ALA A 82 16.23 -16.86 7.38
C ALA A 82 16.50 -15.51 6.73
N VAL A 83 17.79 -15.19 6.61
CA VAL A 83 18.24 -13.91 6.09
C VAL A 83 17.81 -13.79 4.63
N SER A 84 17.93 -14.86 3.84
CA SER A 84 17.50 -14.82 2.43
C SER A 84 15.99 -14.68 2.28
N ASP A 85 15.20 -15.41 3.08
CA ASP A 85 13.73 -15.31 3.08
C ASP A 85 13.27 -13.89 3.48
N GLN A 86 13.88 -13.33 4.53
CA GLN A 86 13.67 -11.97 4.99
C GLN A 86 14.03 -10.93 3.92
N THR A 87 15.19 -11.06 3.27
CA THR A 87 15.60 -10.14 2.19
C THR A 87 14.58 -10.15 1.05
N ILE A 88 14.11 -11.33 0.65
CA ILE A 88 13.05 -11.46 -0.37
C ILE A 88 11.76 -10.78 0.11
N GLY A 89 11.34 -11.05 1.36
CA GLY A 89 10.18 -10.43 1.97
C GLY A 89 10.28 -8.90 2.00
N GLY A 90 11.44 -8.36 2.39
CA GLY A 90 11.74 -6.93 2.41
C GLY A 90 11.61 -6.27 1.04
N VAL A 91 12.15 -6.91 0.00
CA VAL A 91 12.03 -6.42 -1.39
C VAL A 91 10.58 -6.46 -1.87
N VAL A 92 9.85 -7.52 -1.53
CA VAL A 92 8.45 -7.71 -1.91
C VAL A 92 7.51 -6.68 -1.26
N ILE A 93 7.72 -6.32 0.01
CA ILE A 93 6.91 -5.27 0.65
C ILE A 93 7.32 -3.86 0.21
N TRP A 94 8.55 -3.70 -0.32
CA TRP A 94 9.07 -2.41 -0.73
C TRP A 94 8.65 -2.04 -2.14
N ILE A 95 9.07 -2.82 -3.14
CA ILE A 95 9.09 -2.39 -4.53
C ILE A 95 7.69 -2.48 -5.18
N PRO A 96 7.01 -3.65 -5.23
CA PRO A 96 5.69 -3.74 -5.85
C PRO A 96 4.67 -2.76 -5.26
N PRO A 97 4.54 -2.61 -3.93
CA PRO A 97 3.53 -1.71 -3.39
C PRO A 97 3.87 -0.23 -3.67
N ALA A 98 5.15 0.14 -3.79
CA ALA A 98 5.55 1.51 -4.16
C ALA A 98 5.17 1.81 -5.62
N MET A 99 5.35 0.83 -6.51
CA MET A 99 4.87 0.92 -7.90
C MET A 99 3.35 1.12 -7.94
N MET A 100 2.60 0.38 -7.12
CA MET A 100 1.14 0.54 -7.05
C MET A 100 0.74 1.93 -6.56
N SER A 101 1.42 2.47 -5.56
CA SER A 101 1.21 3.85 -5.09
C SER A 101 1.48 4.89 -6.17
N ALA A 102 2.49 4.68 -7.02
CA ALA A 102 2.75 5.55 -8.18
C ALA A 102 1.62 5.46 -9.22
N VAL A 103 1.12 4.26 -9.50
CA VAL A 103 -0.05 4.05 -10.37
C VAL A 103 -1.29 4.74 -9.79
N GLY A 104 -1.53 4.62 -8.47
CA GLY A 104 -2.62 5.30 -7.77
C GLY A 104 -2.57 6.81 -7.94
N LEU A 105 -1.39 7.41 -7.76
CA LEU A 105 -1.18 8.84 -7.99
C LEU A 105 -1.52 9.24 -9.44
N LEU A 106 -1.05 8.48 -10.43
CA LEU A 106 -1.36 8.75 -11.84
C LEU A 106 -2.87 8.69 -12.12
N VAL A 107 -3.57 7.72 -11.54
CA VAL A 107 -5.04 7.61 -11.65
C VAL A 107 -5.73 8.84 -11.04
N VAL A 108 -5.29 9.28 -9.85
CA VAL A 108 -5.85 10.48 -9.20
C VAL A 108 -5.62 11.73 -10.05
N LEU A 109 -4.41 11.92 -10.58
CA LEU A 109 -4.09 13.04 -11.48
C LEU A 109 -4.93 13.02 -12.76
N ALA A 110 -5.14 11.83 -13.36
CA ALA A 110 -6.02 11.68 -14.50
C ALA A 110 -7.47 12.05 -14.17
N ASN A 111 -7.95 11.70 -12.97
CA ASN A 111 -9.29 12.05 -12.50
C ASN A 111 -9.44 13.56 -12.29
N ILE A 112 -8.42 14.24 -11.75
CA ILE A 112 -8.41 15.71 -11.63
C ILE A 112 -8.57 16.36 -13.00
N ARG A 113 -7.74 15.95 -13.99
CA ARG A 113 -7.81 16.49 -15.36
C ARG A 113 -9.19 16.31 -15.99
N ARG A 114 -9.78 15.12 -15.84
CA ARG A 114 -11.13 14.82 -16.34
C ARG A 114 -12.21 15.67 -15.66
N ALA A 115 -12.07 15.95 -14.36
CA ALA A 115 -13.01 16.80 -13.62
C ALA A 115 -12.94 18.26 -14.11
N ASP A 116 -11.73 18.78 -14.34
CA ASP A 116 -11.52 20.14 -14.85
C ASP A 116 -12.09 20.32 -16.26
N GLU A 117 -11.89 19.35 -17.16
CA GLU A 117 -12.47 19.37 -18.51
C GLU A 117 -14.00 19.40 -18.48
N ARG A 118 -14.63 18.60 -17.60
CA ARG A 118 -16.08 18.61 -17.42
C ARG A 118 -16.59 19.94 -16.89
N ARG A 119 -15.83 20.59 -15.98
CA ARG A 119 -16.18 21.91 -15.45
C ARG A 119 -16.09 22.98 -16.53
N ARG A 120 -15.04 22.98 -17.35
CA ARG A 120 -14.89 23.91 -18.49
C ARG A 120 -16.00 23.76 -19.51
N ARG A 121 -16.39 22.55 -19.88
CA ARG A 121 -17.50 22.30 -20.83
C ARG A 121 -18.86 22.80 -20.33
N ARG A 122 -19.07 22.85 -19.02
CA ARG A 122 -20.32 23.32 -18.40
C ARG A 122 -20.41 24.83 -18.27
N GLN A 123 -19.32 25.56 -18.50
CA GLN A 123 -19.29 27.01 -18.39
C GLN A 123 -19.00 27.58 -19.79
N PRO A 124 -20.04 27.76 -20.64
CA PRO A 124 -19.84 28.41 -21.92
C PRO A 124 -19.38 29.83 -21.65
N SER A 125 -18.30 30.23 -22.31
CA SER A 125 -17.83 31.62 -22.37
C SER A 125 -18.99 32.53 -22.76
N ALA A 126 -19.36 33.41 -21.84
CA ALA A 126 -20.30 34.52 -22.07
C ALA A 126 -19.71 35.53 -23.05
#